data_AF-A0A3B9XJZ3-F1
#
_entry.id   AF-A0A3B9XJZ3-F1
#
_cell.length_a   1.000
_cell.length_b   1.000
_cell.length_c   1.000
_cell.angle_alpha   90.00
_cell.angle_beta   90.00
_cell.angle_gamma   90.00
#
_symmetry.space_group_name_H-M   'P 1'
#
loop_
_entity.id
_entity.type
_entity.pdbx_description
1 polymer ?
#
loop_
_entity_poly.entity_id
_entity_poly.type
_entity_poly.pdbx_seq_one_letter_code
_entity_poly.pdbx_strand_id
1 'polypeptide(L)'
;MQDIEFTIEDHKLWMLQTRNGKRTAKAALRIACEMIDEKMISEEEALLRISPQSLDQLLHPTLDASAEKTLLAKGLPASPGGASGAVVFSSEDAVQWAEAGKKVILVRVETSPEDIEGMVKAQGILTTRGGMTSHAAVVARGMGKCCVAGCGDADISEAKKELRIKGYVIREGEIITLDGSTGEVFLGEVKTIEPKMDDYFQRIMKIADTHRRMKVRANSDTPH
;
A
#
# COMPACT_ATOMS: atom_id res chain seq x y z
N MET A 1 -15.43 18.77 8.87
CA MET A 1 -15.83 18.66 7.45
C MET A 1 -17.08 17.80 7.35
N GLN A 2 -18.14 18.31 6.73
CA GLN A 2 -19.36 17.58 6.41
C GLN A 2 -19.46 17.43 4.88
N ASP A 3 -19.94 16.28 4.44
CA ASP A 3 -20.47 16.05 3.09
C ASP A 3 -21.97 16.36 3.16
N ILE A 4 -22.40 17.37 2.40
CA ILE A 4 -23.75 17.96 2.50
C ILE A 4 -24.46 17.89 1.15
N GLU A 5 -25.74 17.56 1.19
CA GLU A 5 -26.64 17.64 0.05
C GLU A 5 -27.70 18.69 0.37
N PHE A 6 -27.92 19.62 -0.56
CA PHE A 6 -28.91 20.67 -0.42
C PHE A 6 -29.58 20.96 -1.77
N THR A 7 -30.78 21.54 -1.73
CA THR A 7 -31.47 22.06 -2.91
C THR A 7 -31.92 23.50 -2.67
N ILE A 8 -32.15 24.25 -3.75
CA ILE A 8 -32.73 25.59 -3.70
C ILE A 8 -34.03 25.55 -4.51
N GLU A 9 -35.16 25.83 -3.85
CA GLU A 9 -36.49 25.85 -4.44
C GLU A 9 -37.16 27.18 -4.09
N ASP A 10 -37.65 27.91 -5.09
CA ASP A 10 -38.28 29.24 -4.93
C ASP A 10 -37.48 30.20 -4.04
N HIS A 11 -36.19 30.32 -4.33
CA HIS A 11 -35.23 31.12 -3.55
C HIS A 11 -35.06 30.70 -2.08
N LYS A 12 -35.54 29.52 -1.69
CA LYS A 12 -35.35 28.93 -0.36
C LYS A 12 -34.34 27.78 -0.42
N LEU A 13 -33.34 27.84 0.46
CA LEU A 13 -32.35 26.79 0.65
C LEU A 13 -32.92 25.68 1.56
N TRP A 14 -32.80 24.43 1.13
CA TRP A 14 -33.20 23.24 1.87
C TRP A 14 -32.01 22.30 2.04
N MET A 15 -31.71 21.91 3.29
CA MET A 15 -30.72 20.87 3.58
C MET A 15 -31.37 19.50 3.49
N LEU A 16 -30.84 18.61 2.65
CA LEU A 16 -31.40 17.28 2.40
C LEU A 16 -30.66 16.21 3.20
N GLN A 17 -29.33 16.30 3.26
CA GLN A 17 -28.49 15.33 3.96
C GLN A 17 -27.22 16.00 4.50
N THR A 18 -26.75 15.51 5.64
CA THR A 18 -25.39 15.77 6.12
C THR A 18 -24.79 14.50 6.67
N ARG A 19 -23.51 14.28 6.40
CA ARG A 19 -22.72 13.20 6.98
C ARG A 19 -21.26 13.60 7.12
N ASN A 20 -20.52 12.88 7.96
CA ASN A 20 -19.07 13.03 8.00
C ASN A 20 -18.48 12.69 6.62
N GLY A 21 -17.80 13.66 6.01
CA GLY A 21 -17.23 13.49 4.68
C GLY A 21 -16.09 12.47 4.67
N LYS A 22 -16.13 11.55 3.70
CA LYS A 22 -14.99 10.67 3.40
C LYS A 22 -13.82 11.52 2.88
N ARG A 23 -12.60 11.13 3.23
CA ARG A 23 -11.39 11.89 2.94
C ARG A 23 -10.17 11.00 2.90
N THR A 24 -9.13 11.46 2.22
CA THR A 24 -7.81 10.82 2.22
C THR A 24 -7.12 11.01 3.57
N ALA A 25 -6.12 10.18 3.89
CA ALA A 25 -5.32 10.32 5.10
C ALA A 25 -4.68 11.71 5.20
N LYS A 26 -4.11 12.20 4.09
CA LYS A 26 -3.54 13.56 4.00
C LYS A 26 -4.56 14.65 4.35
N ALA A 27 -5.76 14.58 3.78
CA ALA A 27 -6.81 15.53 4.06
C ALA A 27 -7.29 15.44 5.52
N ALA A 28 -7.37 14.23 6.09
CA ALA A 28 -7.72 14.02 7.48
C ALA A 28 -6.74 14.70 8.44
N LEU A 29 -5.44 14.53 8.22
CA LEU A 29 -4.39 15.17 9.03
C LEU A 29 -4.45 16.69 8.95
N ARG A 30 -4.53 17.23 7.73
CA ARG A 30 -4.63 18.68 7.52
C ARG A 30 -5.84 19.28 8.23
N ILE A 31 -7.02 18.70 8.02
CA ILE A 31 -8.27 19.15 8.65
C ILE A 31 -8.14 19.07 10.17
N ALA A 32 -7.57 17.99 10.71
CA ALA A 32 -7.38 17.85 12.16
C ALA A 32 -6.48 18.96 12.73
N CYS A 33 -5.35 19.26 12.09
CA CYS A 33 -4.47 20.35 12.50
C CYS A 33 -5.14 21.73 12.39
N GLU A 34 -5.80 22.03 11.28
CA GLU A 34 -6.51 23.29 11.08
C GLU A 34 -7.64 23.46 12.12
N MET A 35 -8.38 22.40 12.44
CA MET A 35 -9.43 22.44 13.47
C MET A 35 -8.87 22.64 14.90
N ILE A 36 -7.64 22.18 15.19
CA ILE A 36 -6.93 22.51 16.44
C ILE A 36 -6.56 24.00 16.45
N ASP A 37 -6.00 24.51 15.34
CA ASP A 37 -5.58 25.91 15.22
C ASP A 37 -6.76 26.89 15.37
N GLU A 38 -7.90 26.52 14.78
CA GLU A 38 -9.17 27.24 14.89
C GLU A 38 -9.87 27.02 16.25
N LYS A 39 -9.28 26.22 17.15
CA LYS A 39 -9.82 25.88 18.48
C LYS A 39 -11.21 25.23 18.42
N MET A 40 -11.53 24.55 17.32
CA MET A 40 -12.80 23.83 17.17
C MET A 40 -12.81 22.48 17.89
N ILE A 41 -11.65 21.86 18.07
CA ILE A 41 -11.48 20.56 18.75
C ILE A 41 -10.21 20.57 19.61
N SER A 42 -10.16 19.68 20.62
CA SER A 42 -8.93 19.44 21.37
C SER A 42 -7.94 18.57 20.58
N GLU A 43 -6.70 18.55 21.03
CA GLU A 43 -5.67 17.64 20.50
C GLU A 43 -6.07 16.16 20.66
N GLU A 44 -6.70 15.77 21.77
CA GLU A 44 -7.18 14.39 21.95
C GLU A 44 -8.28 14.03 20.96
N GLU A 45 -9.22 14.96 20.74
CA GLU A 45 -10.31 14.73 19.80
C GLU A 45 -9.80 14.64 18.35
N ALA A 46 -8.79 15.45 18.01
CA ALA A 46 -8.13 15.36 16.71
C ALA A 46 -7.49 13.98 16.48
N LEU A 47 -6.79 13.44 17.49
CA LEU A 47 -6.20 12.09 17.43
C LEU A 47 -7.29 11.01 17.21
N LEU A 48 -8.41 11.09 17.92
CA LEU A 48 -9.50 10.11 17.81
C LEU A 48 -10.27 10.18 16.48
N ARG A 49 -10.19 11.32 15.77
CA ARG A 49 -10.83 11.52 14.46
C ARG A 49 -10.03 11.01 13.26
N ILE A 50 -8.80 10.54 13.50
CA ILE A 50 -7.92 9.98 12.48
C ILE A 50 -7.90 8.46 12.63
N SER A 51 -8.28 7.75 11.56
CA SER A 51 -8.17 6.29 11.52
C SER A 51 -6.70 5.88 11.43
N PRO A 52 -6.17 5.05 12.35
CA PRO A 52 -4.78 4.59 12.29
C PRO A 52 -4.45 3.89 10.97
N GLN A 53 -5.37 3.07 10.45
CA GLN A 53 -5.20 2.33 9.19
C GLN A 53 -5.04 3.25 7.98
N SER A 54 -5.57 4.47 8.05
CA SER A 54 -5.39 5.44 6.97
C SER A 54 -3.95 5.97 6.88
N LEU A 55 -3.17 5.91 7.97
CA LEU A 55 -1.79 6.42 7.99
C LEU A 55 -0.85 5.57 7.13
N ASP A 56 -1.16 4.28 6.91
CA ASP A 56 -0.34 3.39 6.06
C ASP A 56 -0.19 3.95 4.64
N GLN A 57 -1.21 4.66 4.14
CA GLN A 57 -1.19 5.33 2.83
C GLN A 57 -0.15 6.46 2.73
N LEU A 58 0.34 6.95 3.87
CA LEU A 58 1.34 8.02 3.96
C LEU A 58 2.74 7.46 4.25
N LEU A 59 2.88 6.15 4.43
CA LEU A 59 4.14 5.49 4.74
C LEU A 59 4.69 4.68 3.56
N HIS A 60 3.81 4.29 2.63
CA HIS A 60 4.17 3.51 1.46
C HIS A 60 3.85 4.26 0.16
N PRO A 61 4.62 4.05 -0.93
CA PRO A 61 4.22 4.49 -2.26
C PRO A 61 2.82 4.00 -2.58
N THR A 62 1.99 4.82 -3.22
CA THR A 62 0.62 4.45 -3.63
C THR A 62 0.47 4.59 -5.13
N LEU A 63 -0.44 3.83 -5.75
CA LEU A 63 -0.70 3.98 -7.18
C LEU A 63 -1.43 5.28 -7.47
N ASP A 64 -1.02 5.99 -8.52
CA ASP A 64 -1.73 7.17 -9.00
C ASP A 64 -3.17 6.79 -9.40
N ALA A 65 -4.17 7.38 -8.75
CA ALA A 65 -5.57 7.07 -9.01
C ALA A 65 -6.03 7.47 -10.41
N SER A 66 -5.31 8.40 -11.06
CA SER A 66 -5.61 8.88 -12.42
C SER A 66 -4.91 8.08 -13.53
N ALA A 67 -3.96 7.21 -13.18
CA ALA A 67 -3.27 6.41 -14.18
C ALA A 67 -4.22 5.37 -14.81
N GLU A 68 -4.04 5.11 -16.09
CA GLU A 68 -4.69 3.99 -16.77
C GLU A 68 -4.12 2.68 -16.23
N LYS A 69 -5.01 1.73 -15.89
CA LYS A 69 -4.62 0.47 -15.24
C LYS A 69 -5.43 -0.67 -15.83
N THR A 70 -4.74 -1.74 -16.23
CA THR A 70 -5.38 -2.97 -16.69
C THR A 70 -5.30 -4.01 -15.58
N LEU A 71 -6.44 -4.28 -14.91
CA LEU A 71 -6.51 -5.21 -13.77
C LEU A 71 -6.41 -6.68 -14.23
N LEU A 72 -5.30 -7.32 -13.88
CA LEU A 72 -5.03 -8.73 -14.16
C LEU A 72 -5.70 -9.65 -13.14
N ALA A 73 -5.48 -9.45 -11.85
CA ALA A 73 -6.06 -10.31 -10.80
C ALA A 73 -6.15 -9.60 -9.47
N LYS A 74 -6.77 -10.27 -8.51
CA LYS A 74 -6.87 -9.82 -7.12
C LYS A 74 -6.50 -10.96 -6.18
N GLY A 75 -5.50 -10.73 -5.34
CA GLY A 75 -5.12 -11.59 -4.23
C GLY A 75 -5.47 -10.95 -2.89
N LEU A 76 -4.79 -11.38 -1.84
CA LEU A 76 -4.91 -10.84 -0.49
C LEU A 76 -3.94 -9.66 -0.31
N PRO A 77 -4.40 -8.52 0.24
CA PRO A 77 -3.55 -7.35 0.54
C PRO A 77 -2.62 -7.64 1.72
N ALA A 78 -1.54 -8.37 1.48
CA ALA A 78 -0.70 -8.93 2.54
C ALA A 78 0.19 -7.89 3.21
N SER A 79 0.73 -6.96 2.43
CA SER A 79 1.55 -5.85 2.92
C SER A 79 1.33 -4.61 2.03
N PRO A 80 1.03 -3.43 2.60
CA PRO A 80 0.62 -2.24 1.86
C PRO A 80 1.72 -1.68 0.95
N GLY A 81 1.32 -0.83 0.02
CA GLY A 81 2.20 -0.13 -0.92
C GLY A 81 1.94 -0.47 -2.38
N GLY A 82 2.43 0.39 -3.28
CA GLY A 82 2.40 0.24 -4.72
C GLY A 82 3.80 -0.05 -5.26
N ALA A 83 3.96 -1.16 -5.98
CA ALA A 83 5.26 -1.57 -6.50
C ALA A 83 5.17 -1.99 -7.97
N SER A 84 6.00 -1.39 -8.81
CA SER A 84 6.10 -1.70 -10.23
C SER A 84 7.50 -2.22 -10.55
N GLY A 85 7.61 -3.26 -11.36
CA GLY A 85 8.90 -3.82 -11.74
C GLY A 85 8.80 -5.02 -12.67
N ALA A 86 9.96 -5.42 -13.17
CA ALA A 86 10.10 -6.60 -14.02
C ALA A 86 9.87 -7.88 -13.22
N VAL A 87 9.08 -8.80 -13.75
CA VAL A 87 8.80 -10.10 -13.13
C VAL A 87 10.06 -10.97 -13.15
N VAL A 88 10.37 -11.56 -12.01
CA VAL A 88 11.39 -12.60 -11.83
C VAL A 88 10.82 -13.75 -11.00
N PHE A 89 11.27 -14.98 -11.28
CA PHE A 89 10.68 -16.20 -10.70
C PHE A 89 11.57 -16.91 -9.68
N SER A 90 12.78 -16.38 -9.43
CA SER A 90 13.74 -16.90 -8.45
C SER A 90 14.30 -15.78 -7.59
N SER A 91 14.74 -16.15 -6.38
CA SER A 91 15.40 -15.23 -5.44
C SER A 91 16.72 -14.73 -6.03
N GLU A 92 17.48 -15.62 -6.67
CA GLU A 92 18.76 -15.34 -7.29
C GLU A 92 18.63 -14.32 -8.44
N ASP A 93 17.64 -14.50 -9.32
CA ASP A 93 17.37 -13.56 -10.40
C ASP A 93 16.95 -12.18 -9.82
N ALA A 94 16.15 -12.17 -8.75
CA ALA A 94 15.78 -10.93 -8.08
C ALA A 94 16.98 -10.16 -7.52
N VAL A 95 17.93 -10.86 -6.89
CA VAL A 95 19.17 -10.27 -6.39
C VAL A 95 20.01 -9.74 -7.55
N GLN A 96 20.30 -10.58 -8.55
CA GLN A 96 21.15 -10.23 -9.67
C GLN A 96 20.62 -9.02 -10.45
N TRP A 97 19.31 -8.97 -10.69
CA TRP A 97 18.70 -7.89 -11.46
C TRP A 97 18.62 -6.59 -10.64
N ALA A 98 18.36 -6.68 -9.34
CA ALA A 98 18.38 -5.53 -8.46
C ALA A 98 19.79 -4.93 -8.34
N GLU A 99 20.83 -5.77 -8.28
CA GLU A 99 22.24 -5.32 -8.31
C GLU A 99 22.62 -4.66 -9.64
N ALA A 100 22.01 -5.10 -10.74
CA ALA A 100 22.09 -4.44 -12.03
C ALA A 100 21.24 -3.15 -12.14
N GLY A 101 20.60 -2.71 -11.04
CA GLY A 101 19.82 -1.48 -10.96
C GLY A 101 18.39 -1.58 -11.51
N LYS A 102 17.90 -2.80 -11.79
CA LYS A 102 16.52 -3.00 -12.26
C LYS A 102 15.55 -3.10 -11.07
N LYS A 103 14.37 -2.51 -11.22
CA LYS A 103 13.24 -2.76 -10.32
C LYS A 103 12.60 -4.09 -10.66
N VAL A 104 12.44 -4.98 -9.68
CA VAL A 104 11.91 -6.33 -9.88
C VAL A 104 10.73 -6.63 -8.97
N ILE A 105 9.83 -7.49 -9.44
CA ILE A 105 8.75 -8.10 -8.68
C ILE A 105 9.02 -9.60 -8.58
N LEU A 106 9.18 -10.10 -7.36
CA LEU A 106 9.40 -11.51 -7.11
C LEU A 106 8.07 -12.25 -7.16
N VAL A 107 7.94 -13.17 -8.12
CA VAL A 107 6.72 -13.95 -8.36
C VAL A 107 7.01 -15.42 -8.03
N ARG A 108 6.38 -15.96 -6.98
CA ARG A 108 6.62 -17.32 -6.47
C ARG A 108 5.30 -18.03 -6.21
N VAL A 109 5.26 -19.36 -6.29
CA VAL A 109 4.06 -20.10 -5.83
C VAL A 109 3.84 -19.86 -4.33
N GLU A 110 4.91 -20.03 -3.57
CA GLU A 110 5.05 -19.69 -2.16
C GLU A 110 6.51 -19.32 -1.91
N THR A 111 6.77 -18.50 -0.88
CA THR A 111 8.15 -18.16 -0.49
C THR A 111 8.62 -19.04 0.67
N SER A 112 9.90 -19.34 0.71
CA SER A 112 10.58 -19.99 1.84
C SER A 112 11.64 -19.06 2.47
N PRO A 113 12.28 -19.45 3.59
CA PRO A 113 13.41 -18.71 4.14
C PRO A 113 14.60 -18.53 3.18
N GLU A 114 14.73 -19.38 2.17
CA GLU A 114 15.79 -19.29 1.14
C GLU A 114 15.54 -18.10 0.19
N ASP A 115 14.30 -17.63 0.09
CA ASP A 115 13.92 -16.51 -0.77
C ASP A 115 14.21 -15.13 -0.14
N ILE A 116 14.70 -15.06 1.11
CA ILE A 116 14.81 -13.80 1.88
C ILE A 116 15.64 -12.75 1.14
N GLU A 117 16.79 -13.13 0.57
CA GLU A 117 17.64 -12.17 -0.14
C GLU A 117 16.93 -11.54 -1.34
N GLY A 118 16.26 -12.35 -2.16
CA GLY A 118 15.45 -11.89 -3.27
C GLY A 118 14.26 -11.03 -2.83
N MET A 119 13.60 -11.41 -1.73
CA MET A 119 12.49 -10.65 -1.15
C MET A 119 12.92 -9.24 -0.70
N VAL A 120 14.10 -9.11 -0.08
CA VAL A 120 14.67 -7.81 0.34
C VAL A 120 14.95 -6.92 -0.88
N LYS A 121 15.50 -7.51 -1.95
CA LYS A 121 15.91 -6.79 -3.16
C LYS A 121 14.73 -6.41 -4.07
N ALA A 122 13.65 -7.19 -4.06
CA ALA A 122 12.45 -6.92 -4.84
C ALA A 122 11.72 -5.63 -4.38
N GLN A 123 11.01 -4.98 -5.30
CA GLN A 123 10.12 -3.86 -5.00
C GLN A 123 8.79 -4.35 -4.39
N GLY A 124 8.35 -5.54 -4.80
CA GLY A 124 7.18 -6.19 -4.27
C GLY A 124 7.19 -7.69 -4.55
N ILE A 125 6.29 -8.39 -3.86
CA ILE A 125 6.20 -9.86 -3.89
C ILE A 125 4.77 -10.24 -4.27
N LEU A 126 4.64 -11.18 -5.21
CA LEU A 126 3.38 -11.80 -5.58
C LEU A 126 3.45 -13.30 -5.34
N THR A 127 2.50 -13.85 -4.59
CA THR A 127 2.36 -15.30 -4.44
C THR A 127 1.00 -15.80 -4.86
N THR A 128 0.95 -17.02 -5.43
CA THR A 128 -0.33 -17.68 -5.78
C THR A 128 -0.92 -18.43 -4.60
N ARG A 129 -0.07 -18.89 -3.67
CA ARG A 129 -0.46 -19.54 -2.42
C ARG A 129 -0.04 -18.73 -1.20
N GLY A 130 -0.65 -19.08 -0.06
CA GLY A 130 -0.42 -18.43 1.22
C GLY A 130 -1.50 -17.42 1.59
N GLY A 131 -1.75 -17.29 2.90
CA GLY A 131 -2.69 -16.33 3.45
C GLY A 131 -2.00 -15.09 4.03
N MET A 132 -2.77 -14.29 4.77
CA MET A 132 -2.29 -13.09 5.48
C MET A 132 -1.18 -13.37 6.51
N THR A 133 -1.03 -14.62 6.95
CA THR A 133 -0.02 -15.09 7.91
C THR A 133 1.06 -15.97 7.28
N SER A 134 1.10 -16.05 5.95
CA SER A 134 2.14 -16.79 5.23
C SER A 134 3.52 -16.17 5.42
N HIS A 135 4.56 -16.93 5.10
CA HIS A 135 5.96 -16.46 5.11
C HIS A 135 6.10 -15.15 4.33
N ALA A 136 5.62 -15.11 3.08
CA ALA A 136 5.63 -13.92 2.23
C ALA A 136 4.97 -12.71 2.90
N ALA A 137 3.79 -12.90 3.49
CA ALA A 137 3.04 -11.82 4.11
C ALA A 137 3.72 -11.26 5.37
N VAL A 138 4.24 -12.13 6.24
CA VAL A 138 4.88 -11.72 7.50
C VAL A 138 6.20 -11.01 7.22
N VAL A 139 7.04 -11.59 6.36
CA VAL A 139 8.36 -11.05 6.04
C VAL A 139 8.22 -9.74 5.25
N ALA A 140 7.34 -9.66 4.25
CA ALA A 140 7.13 -8.43 3.49
C ALA A 140 6.63 -7.27 4.35
N ARG A 141 5.73 -7.54 5.32
CA ARG A 141 5.30 -6.52 6.29
C ARG A 141 6.44 -6.06 7.18
N GLY A 142 7.26 -6.99 7.67
CA GLY A 142 8.46 -6.64 8.45
C GLY A 142 9.43 -5.74 7.69
N MET A 143 9.54 -5.92 6.37
CA MET A 143 10.39 -5.14 5.48
C MET A 143 9.72 -3.89 4.89
N GLY A 144 8.43 -3.66 5.15
CA GLY A 144 7.65 -2.57 4.54
C GLY A 144 7.52 -2.66 3.01
N LYS A 145 7.65 -3.87 2.44
CA LYS A 145 7.57 -4.13 1.00
C LYS A 145 6.14 -4.45 0.59
N CYS A 146 5.74 -4.00 -0.60
CA CYS A 146 4.44 -4.31 -1.18
C CYS A 146 4.30 -5.83 -1.37
N CYS A 147 3.20 -6.43 -0.90
CA CYS A 147 2.96 -7.86 -1.07
C CYS A 147 1.49 -8.16 -1.35
N VAL A 148 1.26 -8.93 -2.42
CA VAL A 148 -0.03 -9.54 -2.74
C VAL A 148 0.13 -11.04 -2.61
N ALA A 149 -0.52 -11.63 -1.60
CA ALA A 149 -0.40 -13.07 -1.33
C ALA A 149 -1.66 -13.82 -1.79
N GLY A 150 -1.53 -15.11 -2.07
CA GLY A 150 -2.69 -15.97 -2.33
C GLY A 150 -3.52 -15.57 -3.56
N CYS A 151 -2.86 -15.08 -4.62
CA CYS A 151 -3.50 -14.75 -5.89
C CYS A 151 -3.85 -16.04 -6.66
N GLY A 152 -4.96 -16.69 -6.27
CA GLY A 152 -5.35 -17.99 -6.83
C GLY A 152 -5.73 -17.97 -8.32
N ASP A 153 -6.05 -16.79 -8.86
CA ASP A 153 -6.32 -16.60 -10.30
C ASP A 153 -5.04 -16.61 -11.16
N ALA A 154 -3.87 -16.57 -10.53
CA ALA A 154 -2.57 -16.62 -11.18
C ALA A 154 -2.01 -18.04 -11.18
N ASP A 155 -1.50 -18.47 -12.33
CA ASP A 155 -0.77 -19.72 -12.50
C ASP A 155 0.70 -19.42 -12.83
N ILE A 156 1.61 -19.88 -11.97
CA ILE A 156 3.05 -19.63 -12.08
C ILE A 156 3.74 -20.91 -12.55
N SER A 157 4.50 -20.81 -13.63
CA SER A 157 5.40 -21.86 -14.08
C SER A 157 6.85 -21.40 -13.94
N GLU A 158 7.48 -21.75 -12.83
CA GLU A 158 8.88 -21.39 -12.56
C GLU A 158 9.84 -22.00 -13.60
N ALA A 159 9.57 -23.25 -14.02
CA ALA A 159 10.36 -23.93 -15.06
C ALA A 159 10.30 -23.24 -16.43
N LYS A 160 9.17 -22.60 -16.77
CA LYS A 160 9.00 -21.85 -18.01
C LYS A 160 9.29 -20.36 -17.85
N LYS A 161 9.45 -19.89 -16.61
CA LYS A 161 9.54 -18.47 -16.26
C LYS A 161 8.36 -17.67 -16.83
N GLU A 162 7.15 -18.18 -16.57
CA GLU A 162 5.88 -17.59 -17.05
C GLU A 162 4.85 -17.47 -15.92
N LEU A 163 4.12 -16.36 -15.92
CA LEU A 163 2.97 -16.06 -15.08
C LEU A 163 1.73 -15.94 -15.98
N ARG A 164 0.70 -16.75 -15.73
CA ARG A 164 -0.53 -16.76 -16.52
C ARG A 164 -1.68 -16.21 -15.70
N ILE A 165 -2.31 -15.13 -16.18
CA ILE A 165 -3.43 -14.47 -15.48
C ILE A 165 -4.43 -13.93 -16.51
N LYS A 166 -5.73 -14.27 -16.38
CA LYS A 166 -6.81 -13.77 -17.27
C LYS A 166 -6.49 -13.87 -18.78
N GLY A 167 -5.81 -14.94 -19.19
CA GLY A 167 -5.42 -15.16 -20.60
C GLY A 167 -4.16 -14.41 -21.04
N TYR A 168 -3.58 -13.56 -20.21
CA TYR A 168 -2.25 -12.99 -20.43
C TYR A 168 -1.18 -14.00 -20.02
N VAL A 169 -0.09 -14.04 -20.78
CA VAL A 169 1.12 -14.78 -20.45
C VAL A 169 2.22 -13.76 -20.25
N ILE A 170 2.63 -13.57 -19.00
CA ILE A 170 3.63 -12.60 -18.57
C ILE A 170 4.94 -13.35 -18.39
N ARG A 171 5.97 -12.96 -19.13
CA ARG A 171 7.29 -13.60 -19.10
C ARG A 171 8.23 -12.88 -18.17
N GLU A 172 9.31 -13.56 -17.80
CA GLU A 172 10.41 -12.93 -17.05
C GLU A 172 10.90 -11.68 -17.78
N GLY A 173 11.06 -10.60 -17.02
CA GLY A 173 11.43 -9.30 -17.54
C GLY A 173 10.28 -8.37 -17.91
N GLU A 174 9.08 -8.90 -18.11
CA GLU A 174 7.90 -8.06 -18.37
C GLU A 174 7.44 -7.37 -17.09
N ILE A 175 6.87 -6.17 -17.24
CA ILE A 175 6.54 -5.32 -16.10
C ILE A 175 5.11 -5.61 -15.64
N ILE A 176 4.98 -5.77 -14.32
CA ILE A 176 3.69 -5.74 -13.63
C ILE A 176 3.72 -4.70 -12.52
N THR A 177 2.54 -4.32 -12.07
CA THR A 177 2.37 -3.46 -10.89
C THR A 177 1.48 -4.13 -9.86
N LEU A 178 1.87 -4.06 -8.60
CA LEU A 178 1.14 -4.56 -7.45
C LEU A 178 0.59 -3.39 -6.63
N ASP A 179 -0.63 -3.53 -6.14
CA ASP A 179 -1.19 -2.74 -5.03
C ASP A 179 -1.41 -3.66 -3.83
N GLY A 180 -0.46 -3.64 -2.90
CA GLY A 180 -0.50 -4.42 -1.67
C GLY A 180 -1.55 -3.93 -0.65
N SER A 181 -2.17 -2.78 -0.89
CA SER A 181 -3.23 -2.22 -0.03
C SER A 181 -4.60 -2.77 -0.42
N THR A 182 -4.84 -2.95 -1.72
CA THR A 182 -6.10 -3.50 -2.26
C THR A 182 -6.00 -4.97 -2.65
N GLY A 183 -4.78 -5.51 -2.78
CA GLY A 183 -4.49 -6.86 -3.24
C GLY A 183 -4.54 -6.98 -4.77
N GLU A 184 -4.48 -5.87 -5.50
CA GLU A 184 -4.69 -5.86 -6.95
C GLU A 184 -3.38 -5.98 -7.73
N VAL A 185 -3.44 -6.68 -8.87
CA VAL A 185 -2.31 -6.91 -9.78
C VAL A 185 -2.66 -6.31 -11.13
N PHE A 186 -1.79 -5.46 -11.67
CA PHE A 186 -1.99 -4.73 -12.91
C PHE A 186 -0.93 -5.07 -13.95
N LEU A 187 -1.33 -5.04 -15.22
CA LEU A 187 -0.42 -5.21 -16.35
C LEU A 187 0.38 -3.94 -16.59
N GLY A 188 1.68 -4.08 -16.84
CA GLY A 188 2.56 -2.98 -17.17
C GLY A 188 2.94 -2.12 -15.97
N GLU A 189 3.61 -1.01 -16.27
CA GLU A 189 4.01 -0.02 -15.27
C GLU A 189 2.84 0.93 -14.99
N VAL A 190 2.40 0.96 -13.73
CA VAL A 190 1.49 1.98 -13.23
C VAL A 190 2.30 2.96 -12.41
N LYS A 191 2.08 4.26 -12.66
CA LYS A 191 2.78 5.34 -11.97
C LYS A 191 2.48 5.30 -10.46
N THR A 192 3.53 5.31 -9.66
CA THR A 192 3.44 5.44 -8.20
C THR A 192 3.63 6.88 -7.76
N ILE A 193 3.01 7.23 -6.64
CA ILE A 193 3.19 8.49 -5.94
C ILE A 193 3.94 8.18 -4.65
N GLU A 194 5.15 8.72 -4.55
CA GLU A 194 5.95 8.65 -3.32
C GLU A 194 5.24 9.39 -2.19
N PRO A 195 5.17 8.80 -0.99
CA PRO A 195 4.56 9.45 0.14
C PRO A 195 5.37 10.67 0.53
N LYS A 196 4.68 11.78 0.80
CA LYS A 196 5.29 12.95 1.44
C LYS A 196 4.84 12.98 2.89
N MET A 197 5.79 12.78 3.80
CA MET A 197 5.59 13.06 5.22
C MET A 197 5.56 14.57 5.40
N ASP A 198 4.37 15.15 5.22
CA ASP A 198 4.18 16.59 5.32
C ASP A 198 4.17 17.07 6.79
N ASP A 199 4.22 18.39 6.96
CA ASP A 199 4.29 19.02 8.28
C ASP A 199 3.08 18.65 9.16
N TYR A 200 1.92 18.39 8.55
CA TYR A 200 0.72 17.96 9.26
C TYR A 200 0.88 16.55 9.86
N PHE A 201 1.46 15.62 9.10
CA PHE A 201 1.79 14.28 9.62
C PHE A 201 2.72 14.38 10.83
N GLN A 202 3.83 15.14 10.71
CA GLN A 202 4.78 15.29 11.81
C GLN A 202 4.15 15.93 13.05
N ARG A 203 3.28 16.92 12.87
CA ARG A 203 2.57 17.58 13.96
C ARG A 203 1.63 16.61 14.69
N ILE A 204 0.84 15.84 13.96
CA ILE A 204 -0.05 14.83 14.57
C ILE A 204 0.75 13.74 15.29
N MET A 205 1.88 13.29 14.74
CA MET A 205 2.74 12.33 15.42
C MET A 205 3.31 12.88 16.73
N LYS A 206 3.74 14.15 16.76
CA LYS A 206 4.20 14.81 18.00
C LYS A 206 3.09 14.85 19.06
N ILE A 207 1.87 15.19 18.66
CA ILE A 207 0.70 15.17 19.56
C ILE A 207 0.41 13.73 20.03
N ALA A 208 0.48 12.74 19.14
CA ALA A 208 0.30 11.33 19.53
C ALA A 208 1.36 10.89 20.57
N ASP A 209 2.61 11.33 20.39
CA ASP A 209 3.71 11.04 21.30
C ASP A 209 3.56 11.68 22.70
N THR A 210 2.91 12.84 22.81
CA THR A 210 2.65 13.48 24.11
C THR A 210 1.52 12.79 24.87
N HIS A 211 0.51 12.28 24.16
CA HIS A 211 -0.66 11.63 24.78
C HIS A 211 -0.49 10.12 25.00
N ARG A 212 0.44 9.45 24.30
CA ARG A 212 0.59 7.98 24.44
C ARG A 212 1.14 7.59 25.81
N ARG A 213 0.50 6.61 26.42
CA ARG A 213 1.04 5.91 27.61
C ARG A 213 2.02 4.82 27.24
N MET A 214 1.75 4.09 26.14
CA MET A 214 2.58 2.97 25.70
C MET A 214 3.83 3.47 24.97
N LYS A 215 4.94 2.75 25.14
CA LYS A 215 6.13 2.95 24.30
C LYS A 215 5.98 2.15 23.02
N VAL A 216 6.41 2.75 21.90
CA VAL A 216 6.53 2.08 20.61
C VAL A 216 8.00 1.69 20.43
N ARG A 217 8.26 0.43 20.14
CA ARG A 217 9.58 -0.13 19.81
C ARG A 217 9.49 -0.78 18.44
N ALA A 218 10.62 -0.89 17.75
CA ALA A 218 10.72 -1.66 16.51
C ALA A 218 11.18 -3.08 16.81
N ASN A 219 10.61 -4.05 16.10
CA ASN A 219 11.23 -5.36 15.92
C ASN A 219 12.19 -5.20 14.73
N SER A 220 13.49 -5.18 15.00
CA SER A 220 14.50 -5.07 13.95
C SER A 220 15.59 -6.11 14.18
N ASP A 221 15.82 -6.92 13.16
CA ASP A 221 16.89 -7.92 13.14
C ASP A 221 18.16 -7.38 12.48
N THR A 222 18.09 -6.17 11.89
CA THR A 222 19.18 -5.52 11.14
C THR A 222 19.44 -4.07 11.60
N PRO A 223 20.67 -3.55 11.42
CA PRO A 223 21.01 -2.18 11.85
C PRO A 223 20.44 -1.04 10.98
N HIS A 224 19.94 -1.35 9.78
CA HIS A 224 19.50 -0.40 8.76
C HIS A 224 17.99 -0.44 8.59
#